data_AF-A0AB33C1R3-F1
#
_entry.id   AF-A0AB33C1R3-F1
#
_cell.length_a   1.000
_cell.length_b   1.000
_cell.length_c   1.000
_cell.angle_alpha   90.00
_cell.angle_beta   90.00
_cell.angle_gamma   90.00
#
_symmetry.space_group_name_H-M   'P 1'
#
loop_
_entity.id
_entity.type
_entity.pdbx_description
1 polymer ?
#
loop_
_entity_poly.entity_id
_entity_poly.type
_entity_poly.pdbx_seq_one_letter_code
_entity_poly.pdbx_strand_id
1 'polypeptide(L)'
;MTQITVEAKELGLKPIEVDHTFGMKRKVGQLNQDISEIQLDAQKKFSSAIRDMNALQKLDKSKSEDERTLERLEDKYGTGFGSTDPDYWDMRVESVALAISPRVNQVTLTSETELKITEKYLAFIEDLAGINTKARKQKFENQDLSTDDIAKVAKKLMFAILDIKEDSEASESDKKSNSLGDK
;
A
#
# COMPACT_ATOMS: atom_id res chain seq x y z
N MET A 1 8.80 -26.19 -22.47
CA MET A 1 8.42 -25.28 -21.37
C MET A 1 7.22 -25.91 -20.70
N THR A 2 7.24 -26.05 -19.37
CA THR A 2 6.08 -26.53 -18.63
C THR A 2 5.13 -25.37 -18.45
N GLN A 3 3.95 -25.46 -19.06
CA GLN A 3 2.85 -24.53 -18.79
C GLN A 3 2.16 -24.94 -17.50
N ILE A 4 1.79 -23.94 -16.71
CA ILE A 4 1.14 -24.05 -15.42
C ILE A 4 -0.19 -23.32 -15.56
N THR A 5 -1.27 -23.99 -15.19
CA THR A 5 -2.60 -23.41 -15.21
C THR A 5 -2.95 -22.92 -13.82
N VAL A 6 -3.30 -21.64 -13.69
CA VAL A 6 -3.70 -21.02 -12.42
C VAL A 6 -5.16 -20.63 -12.50
N GLU A 7 -5.95 -21.12 -11.54
CA GLU A 7 -7.37 -20.77 -11.41
C GLU A 7 -7.54 -19.31 -10.97
N ALA A 8 -8.41 -18.58 -11.68
CA ALA A 8 -8.75 -17.17 -11.43
C ALA A 8 -10.27 -16.95 -11.36
N LYS A 9 -11.01 -17.99 -10.94
CA LYS A 9 -12.48 -17.98 -10.84
C LYS A 9 -13.02 -16.92 -9.88
N GLU A 10 -12.25 -16.57 -8.86
CA GLU A 10 -12.59 -15.50 -7.91
C GLU A 10 -12.80 -14.16 -8.63
N LEU A 11 -12.15 -13.96 -9.79
CA LEU A 11 -12.30 -12.79 -10.63
C LEU A 11 -13.27 -13.02 -11.80
N GLY A 12 -13.93 -14.19 -11.88
CA GLY A 12 -14.74 -14.57 -13.03
C GLY A 12 -13.92 -14.68 -14.33
N LEU A 13 -12.66 -15.11 -14.21
CA LEU A 13 -11.74 -15.32 -15.33
C LEU A 13 -11.62 -16.79 -15.67
N LYS A 14 -11.30 -17.07 -16.93
CA LYS A 14 -10.80 -18.40 -17.33
C LYS A 14 -9.45 -18.65 -16.65
N PRO A 15 -9.06 -19.93 -16.47
CA PRO A 15 -7.73 -20.24 -15.97
C PRO A 15 -6.65 -19.57 -16.82
N ILE A 16 -5.61 -19.07 -16.16
CA ILE A 16 -4.51 -18.33 -16.78
C ILE A 16 -3.33 -19.28 -16.93
N GLU A 17 -2.79 -19.37 -18.13
CA GLU A 17 -1.59 -20.16 -18.41
C GLU A 17 -0.33 -19.32 -18.19
N VAL A 18 0.57 -19.79 -17.35
CA VAL A 18 1.87 -19.18 -17.07
C VAL A 18 2.98 -20.21 -17.19
N ASP A 19 4.23 -19.76 -17.21
CA ASP A 19 5.40 -20.64 -17.23
C ASP A 19 6.53 -20.09 -16.35
N HIS A 20 7.62 -20.85 -16.26
CA HIS A 20 8.80 -20.47 -15.47
C HIS A 20 9.87 -19.74 -16.30
N THR A 21 9.52 -19.14 -17.44
CA THR A 21 10.50 -18.44 -18.28
C THR A 21 11.11 -17.25 -17.54
N PHE A 22 12.33 -16.88 -17.94
CA PHE A 22 12.99 -15.69 -17.40
C PHE A 22 12.13 -14.42 -17.59
N GLY A 23 11.41 -14.32 -18.71
CA GLY A 23 10.48 -13.21 -18.98
C GLY A 23 9.37 -13.12 -17.92
N MET A 24 8.71 -14.24 -17.60
CA MET A 24 7.67 -14.27 -16.57
C MET A 24 8.22 -13.97 -15.18
N LYS A 25 9.36 -14.56 -14.81
CA LYS A 25 10.03 -14.28 -13.54
C LYS A 25 10.41 -12.80 -13.39
N ARG A 26 10.84 -12.15 -14.49
CA ARG A 26 11.11 -10.71 -14.52
C ARG A 26 9.85 -9.88 -14.28
N LYS A 27 8.70 -10.26 -14.83
CA LYS A 27 7.42 -9.58 -14.57
C LYS A 27 7.04 -9.65 -13.08
N VAL A 28 7.21 -10.82 -12.45
CA VAL A 28 7.00 -10.97 -11.00
C VAL A 28 7.98 -10.12 -10.19
N GLY A 29 9.26 -10.08 -10.61
CA GLY A 29 10.26 -9.21 -10.00
C GLY A 29 9.88 -7.73 -10.05
N GLN A 30 9.39 -7.26 -11.18
CA GLN A 30 8.91 -5.87 -11.33
C GLN A 30 7.71 -5.59 -10.43
N LEU A 31 6.73 -6.50 -10.37
CA LEU A 31 5.58 -6.36 -9.47
C LEU A 31 6.01 -6.24 -8.00
N ASN A 32 6.95 -7.07 -7.56
CA ASN A 32 7.49 -7.01 -6.20
C ASN A 32 8.20 -5.69 -5.91
N GLN A 33 8.97 -5.20 -6.88
CA GLN A 33 9.63 -3.90 -6.76
C GLN A 33 8.60 -2.77 -6.62
N ASP A 34 7.59 -2.73 -7.49
CA ASP A 34 6.53 -1.73 -7.47
C ASP A 34 5.79 -1.72 -6.11
N ILE A 35 5.44 -2.91 -5.58
CA ILE A 35 4.77 -3.04 -4.28
C ILE A 35 5.66 -2.53 -3.15
N SER A 36 6.95 -2.89 -3.16
CA SER A 36 7.91 -2.47 -2.14
C SER A 36 8.09 -0.94 -2.16
N GLU A 37 8.17 -0.34 -3.35
CA GLU A 37 8.25 1.11 -3.51
C GLU A 37 7.01 1.83 -2.98
N ILE A 38 5.81 1.31 -3.24
CA ILE A 38 4.55 1.85 -2.71
C ILE A 38 4.53 1.81 -1.17
N GLN A 39 4.91 0.68 -0.57
CA GLN A 39 4.95 0.53 0.88
C GLN A 39 6.00 1.46 1.53
N LEU A 40 7.19 1.56 0.92
CA LEU A 40 8.25 2.45 1.40
C LEU A 40 7.86 3.93 1.30
N ASP A 41 7.21 4.34 0.21
CA ASP A 41 6.69 5.71 0.06
C ASP A 41 5.63 6.03 1.12
N ALA A 42 4.69 5.11 1.36
CA ALA A 42 3.69 5.26 2.42
C ALA A 42 4.33 5.42 3.81
N GLN A 43 5.31 4.58 4.15
CA GLN A 43 6.04 4.69 5.42
C GLN A 43 6.81 6.00 5.55
N LYS A 44 7.45 6.47 4.47
CA LYS A 44 8.15 7.76 4.46
C LYS A 44 7.19 8.92 4.67
N LYS A 45 6.02 8.90 4.00
CA LYS A 45 4.97 9.90 4.15
C LYS A 45 4.43 9.94 5.58
N PHE A 46 4.12 8.79 6.16
CA PHE A 46 3.69 8.67 7.55
C PHE A 46 4.73 9.23 8.52
N SER A 47 5.98 8.77 8.41
CA SER A 47 7.07 9.19 9.28
C SER A 47 7.33 10.70 9.18
N SER A 48 7.24 11.24 7.96
CA SER A 48 7.33 12.70 7.76
C SER A 48 6.16 13.43 8.38
N ALA A 49 4.93 12.94 8.23
CA ALA A 49 3.74 13.57 8.77
C ALA A 49 3.75 13.59 10.31
N ILE A 50 4.16 12.49 10.94
CA ILE A 50 4.35 12.42 12.41
C ILE A 50 5.40 13.42 12.87
N ARG A 51 6.53 13.51 12.17
CA ARG A 51 7.58 14.49 12.49
C ARG A 51 7.04 15.92 12.40
N ASP A 52 6.30 16.24 11.35
CA ASP A 52 5.74 17.58 11.14
C ASP A 52 4.65 17.90 12.17
N MET A 53 3.78 16.95 12.52
CA MET A 53 2.79 17.12 13.60
C MET A 53 3.47 17.37 14.95
N ASN A 54 4.54 16.63 15.25
CA ASN A 54 5.32 16.84 16.48
C ASN A 54 6.05 18.19 16.52
N ALA A 55 6.45 18.72 15.36
CA ALA A 55 7.03 20.06 15.25
C ALA A 55 5.95 21.12 15.46
N LEU A 56 4.79 20.97 14.80
CA LEU A 56 3.65 21.86 14.89
C LEU A 56 3.15 22.04 16.34
N GLN A 57 3.05 20.94 17.09
CA GLN A 57 2.64 20.96 18.50
C GLN A 57 3.58 21.72 19.44
N LYS A 58 4.80 22.04 19.01
CA LYS A 58 5.82 22.69 19.83
C LYS A 58 6.08 24.14 19.43
N LEU A 59 5.43 24.62 18.37
CA LEU A 59 5.64 25.98 17.89
C LEU A 59 5.15 27.00 18.92
N ASP A 60 5.93 28.06 19.06
CA ASP A 60 5.68 29.16 19.97
C ASP A 60 5.65 30.47 19.17
N LYS A 61 4.49 31.13 19.17
CA LYS A 61 4.27 32.40 18.44
C LYS A 61 5.23 33.52 18.84
N SER A 62 5.89 33.43 20.01
CA SER A 62 6.86 34.42 20.46
C SER A 62 8.22 34.30 19.79
N LYS A 63 8.48 33.24 19.02
CA LYS A 63 9.78 32.95 18.40
C LYS A 63 9.75 33.09 16.89
N SER A 64 10.64 33.93 16.35
CA SER A 64 10.74 34.15 14.90
C SER A 64 11.15 32.91 14.10
N GLU A 65 11.86 31.95 14.71
CA GLU A 65 12.19 30.67 14.07
C GLU A 65 10.97 29.74 13.90
N ASP A 66 9.99 29.85 14.80
CA ASP A 66 8.79 29.03 14.78
C ASP A 66 7.80 29.55 13.74
N GLU A 67 7.75 30.87 13.52
CA GLU A 67 7.03 31.48 12.39
C GLU A 67 7.53 30.94 11.04
N ARG A 68 8.85 30.93 10.81
CA ARG A 68 9.44 30.34 9.58
C ARG A 68 9.14 28.85 9.46
N THR A 69 9.07 28.15 10.59
CA THR A 69 8.74 26.72 10.59
C THR A 69 7.27 26.51 10.23
N LEU A 70 6.37 27.36 10.72
CA LEU A 70 4.95 27.35 10.35
C LEU A 70 4.78 27.63 8.86
N GLU A 71 5.40 28.68 8.31
CA GLU A 71 5.36 29.00 6.87
C GLU A 71 5.83 27.81 6.00
N ARG A 72 6.94 27.17 6.37
CA ARG A 72 7.43 25.98 5.66
C ARG A 72 6.42 24.82 5.69
N LEU A 73 5.70 24.65 6.79
CA LEU A 73 4.66 23.63 6.89
C LEU A 73 3.43 24.02 6.08
N GLU A 74 3.04 25.30 6.08
CA GLU A 74 1.97 25.82 5.25
C GLU A 74 2.24 25.61 3.76
N ASP A 75 3.45 25.89 3.29
CA ASP A 75 3.86 25.63 1.91
C ASP A 75 3.84 24.14 1.57
N LYS A 76 4.34 23.31 2.49
CA LYS A 76 4.41 21.85 2.29
C LYS A 76 3.01 21.22 2.17
N TYR A 77 2.05 21.72 2.94
CA TYR A 77 0.70 21.17 3.01
C TYR A 77 -0.35 21.97 2.22
N GLY A 78 0.03 23.12 1.66
CA GLY A 78 -0.85 23.98 0.86
C GLY A 78 -1.93 24.66 1.68
N THR A 79 -1.65 25.03 2.93
CA THR A 79 -2.63 25.55 3.91
C THR A 79 -2.49 27.04 4.21
N GLY A 80 -1.53 27.72 3.56
CA GLY A 80 -1.22 29.13 3.83
C GLY A 80 -2.37 30.07 3.47
N PHE A 81 -2.65 31.02 4.36
CA PHE A 81 -3.70 32.04 4.17
C PHE A 81 -3.18 33.34 3.51
N GLY A 82 -1.90 33.37 3.12
CA GLY A 82 -1.26 34.55 2.54
C GLY A 82 -1.06 35.70 3.53
N SER A 83 -1.15 35.43 4.83
CA SER A 83 -0.94 36.39 5.90
C SER A 83 -0.12 35.75 7.02
N THR A 84 0.87 36.49 7.52
CA THR A 84 1.68 36.15 8.70
C THR A 84 1.24 36.96 9.92
N ASP A 85 0.03 37.51 9.90
CA ASP A 85 -0.51 38.29 11.03
C ASP A 85 -0.54 37.39 12.29
N PRO A 86 0.08 37.82 13.40
CA PRO A 86 0.08 37.08 14.66
C PRO A 86 -1.32 36.73 15.18
N ASP A 87 -2.34 37.52 14.86
CA ASP A 87 -3.73 37.26 15.29
C ASP A 87 -4.32 36.01 14.60
N TYR A 88 -3.77 35.59 13.47
CA TYR A 88 -4.17 34.37 12.77
C TYR A 88 -3.33 33.14 13.12
N TRP A 89 -2.39 33.25 14.06
CA TRP A 89 -1.47 32.17 14.42
C TRP A 89 -2.19 30.85 14.71
N ASP A 90 -3.19 30.86 15.61
CA ASP A 90 -3.89 29.64 16.03
C ASP A 90 -4.63 28.99 14.84
N MET A 91 -5.26 29.81 14.00
CA MET A 91 -5.96 29.36 12.78
C MET A 91 -4.99 28.76 11.76
N ARG A 92 -3.81 29.34 11.60
CA ARG A 92 -2.74 28.84 10.70
C ARG A 92 -2.23 27.48 11.18
N VAL A 93 -1.94 27.37 12.47
CA VAL A 93 -1.54 26.11 13.11
C VAL A 93 -2.62 25.04 12.95
N GLU A 94 -3.89 25.38 13.19
CA GLU A 94 -5.01 24.45 13.05
C GLU A 94 -5.20 23.98 11.61
N SER A 95 -5.09 24.88 10.63
CA SER A 95 -5.17 24.55 9.21
C SER A 95 -4.12 23.53 8.79
N VAL A 96 -2.86 23.73 9.21
CA VAL A 96 -1.78 22.76 9.00
C VAL A 96 -2.10 21.44 9.70
N ALA A 97 -2.57 21.46 10.95
CA ALA A 97 -2.90 20.25 11.70
C ALA A 97 -3.99 19.42 11.00
N LEU A 98 -5.03 20.07 10.48
CA LEU A 98 -6.10 19.43 9.72
C LEU A 98 -5.59 18.78 8.44
N ALA A 99 -4.64 19.42 7.74
CA ALA A 99 -4.05 18.84 6.52
C ALA A 99 -3.10 17.67 6.81
N ILE A 100 -2.40 17.68 7.95
CA ILE A 100 -1.49 16.59 8.36
C ILE A 100 -2.27 15.39 8.93
N SER A 101 -3.38 15.64 9.64
CA SER A 101 -4.14 14.63 10.40
C SER A 101 -4.46 13.35 9.63
N PRO A 102 -4.96 13.38 8.38
CA PRO A 102 -5.22 12.17 7.60
C PRO A 102 -3.95 11.35 7.31
N ARG A 103 -2.79 11.99 7.18
CA ARG A 103 -1.50 11.33 6.87
C ARG A 103 -0.84 10.70 8.09
N VAL A 104 -1.23 11.13 9.30
CA VAL A 104 -0.83 10.48 10.57
C VAL A 104 -1.84 9.43 11.03
N ASN A 105 -3.00 9.34 10.37
CA ASN A 105 -3.95 8.25 10.61
C ASN A 105 -3.47 6.99 9.88
N GLN A 106 -2.97 6.01 10.65
CA GLN A 106 -2.47 4.74 10.12
C GLN A 106 -3.53 3.97 9.32
N VAL A 107 -4.81 4.06 9.71
CA VAL A 107 -5.91 3.37 9.01
C VAL A 107 -6.06 3.94 7.60
N THR A 108 -6.19 5.26 7.46
CA THR A 108 -6.33 5.94 6.16
C THR A 108 -5.14 5.66 5.25
N LEU A 109 -3.91 5.74 5.78
CA LEU A 109 -2.70 5.44 5.03
C LEU A 109 -2.66 3.98 4.55
N THR A 110 -3.08 3.04 5.40
CA THR A 110 -3.12 1.61 5.06
C THR A 110 -4.11 1.37 3.93
N SER A 111 -5.32 1.96 3.99
CA SER A 111 -6.32 1.83 2.93
C SER A 111 -5.84 2.40 1.58
N GLU A 112 -5.21 3.58 1.56
CA GLU A 112 -4.66 4.15 0.33
C GLU A 112 -3.53 3.27 -0.25
N THR A 113 -2.68 2.73 0.63
CA THR A 113 -1.59 1.84 0.25
C THR A 113 -2.12 0.53 -0.33
N GLU A 114 -3.11 -0.07 0.31
CA GLU A 114 -3.77 -1.30 -0.12
C GLU A 114 -4.41 -1.13 -1.51
N LEU A 115 -5.11 -0.01 -1.75
CA LEU A 115 -5.69 0.30 -3.05
C LEU A 115 -4.62 0.36 -4.15
N LYS A 116 -3.52 1.09 -3.93
CA LYS A 116 -2.42 1.20 -4.90
C LYS A 116 -1.75 -0.15 -5.20
N ILE A 117 -1.56 -0.98 -4.17
CA ILE A 117 -1.03 -2.34 -4.36
C ILE A 117 -2.02 -3.20 -5.15
N THR A 118 -3.32 -3.08 -4.86
CA THR A 118 -4.36 -3.82 -5.57
C THR A 118 -4.43 -3.44 -7.05
N GLU A 119 -4.25 -2.16 -7.39
CA GLU A 119 -4.15 -1.71 -8.77
C GLU A 119 -2.97 -2.36 -9.51
N LYS A 120 -1.82 -2.53 -8.85
CA LYS A 120 -0.66 -3.22 -9.40
C LYS A 120 -0.93 -4.71 -9.61
N TYR A 121 -1.58 -5.36 -8.65
CA TYR A 121 -2.01 -6.74 -8.79
C TYR A 121 -2.99 -6.93 -9.95
N LEU A 122 -3.98 -6.05 -10.09
CA LEU A 122 -4.94 -6.12 -11.18
C LEU A 122 -4.24 -5.97 -12.54
N ALA A 123 -3.35 -4.98 -12.68
CA ALA A 123 -2.61 -4.77 -13.92
C ALA A 123 -1.73 -5.98 -14.28
N PHE A 124 -1.12 -6.63 -13.29
CA PHE A 124 -0.35 -7.85 -13.49
C PHE A 124 -1.22 -9.02 -13.98
N ILE A 125 -2.38 -9.23 -13.36
CA ILE A 125 -3.34 -10.28 -13.77
C ILE A 125 -3.84 -10.02 -15.19
N GLU A 126 -4.17 -8.77 -15.52
CA GLU A 126 -4.66 -8.37 -16.85
C GLU A 126 -3.63 -8.61 -17.94
N ASP A 127 -2.36 -8.27 -17.69
CA ASP A 127 -1.24 -8.53 -18.60
C ASP A 127 -1.03 -10.04 -18.85
N LEU A 128 -1.12 -10.86 -17.80
CA LEU A 128 -0.98 -12.31 -17.94
C LEU A 128 -2.18 -12.98 -18.61
N ALA A 129 -3.39 -12.51 -18.32
CA ALA A 129 -4.62 -13.07 -18.86
C ALA A 129 -4.95 -12.53 -20.27
N GLY A 130 -4.20 -11.54 -20.76
CA GLY A 130 -4.41 -10.91 -22.07
C GLY A 130 -5.75 -10.16 -22.17
N ILE A 131 -6.21 -9.56 -21.08
CA ILE A 131 -7.54 -8.94 -20.99
C ILE A 131 -7.41 -7.41 -20.89
N ASN A 132 -8.38 -6.70 -21.46
CA ASN A 132 -8.38 -5.23 -21.47
C ASN A 132 -8.68 -4.64 -20.08
N THR A 133 -7.83 -3.69 -19.70
CA THR A 133 -7.81 -2.94 -18.44
C THR A 133 -9.06 -2.09 -18.18
N LYS A 134 -9.77 -1.62 -19.22
CA LYS A 134 -10.89 -0.67 -19.02
C LYS A 134 -12.10 -1.27 -18.31
N ALA A 135 -12.54 -2.47 -18.72
CA ALA A 135 -13.75 -3.09 -18.17
C ALA A 135 -13.56 -3.62 -16.75
N ARG A 136 -12.33 -4.02 -16.41
CA ARG A 136 -11.98 -4.55 -15.09
C ARG A 136 -11.71 -3.44 -14.08
N LYS A 137 -11.06 -2.35 -14.50
CA LYS A 137 -10.96 -1.13 -13.69
C LYS A 137 -12.33 -0.58 -13.30
N GLN A 138 -13.28 -0.50 -14.23
CA GLN A 138 -14.65 -0.07 -13.90
C GLN A 138 -15.33 -0.99 -12.87
N LYS A 139 -15.15 -2.30 -12.96
CA LYS A 139 -15.68 -3.24 -11.95
C LYS A 139 -15.03 -3.04 -10.59
N PHE A 140 -13.72 -2.79 -10.55
CA PHE A 140 -13.01 -2.49 -9.31
C PHE A 140 -13.48 -1.15 -8.70
N GLU A 141 -13.58 -0.09 -9.50
CA GLU A 141 -14.08 1.23 -9.10
C GLU A 141 -15.54 1.16 -8.60
N ASN A 142 -16.37 0.29 -9.20
CA ASN A 142 -17.75 0.04 -8.78
C ASN A 142 -17.89 -0.96 -7.62
N GLN A 143 -16.78 -1.46 -7.06
CA GLN A 143 -16.75 -2.45 -5.97
C GLN A 143 -17.33 -3.84 -6.33
N ASP A 144 -17.47 -4.15 -7.62
CA ASP A 144 -17.85 -5.48 -8.11
C ASP A 144 -16.70 -6.51 -7.98
N LEU A 145 -15.48 -6.06 -7.69
CA LEU A 145 -14.28 -6.88 -7.47
C LEU A 145 -13.63 -6.52 -6.13
N SER A 146 -13.39 -7.54 -5.30
CA SER A 146 -12.75 -7.39 -3.98
C SER A 146 -11.22 -7.22 -4.10
N THR A 147 -10.65 -6.36 -3.24
CA THR A 147 -9.19 -6.21 -3.08
C THR A 147 -8.54 -7.55 -2.69
N ASP A 148 -9.19 -8.30 -1.80
CA ASP A 148 -8.72 -9.60 -1.33
C ASP A 148 -8.67 -10.64 -2.46
N ASP A 149 -9.71 -10.71 -3.29
CA ASP A 149 -9.78 -11.66 -4.40
C ASP A 149 -8.71 -11.36 -5.46
N ILE A 150 -8.50 -10.07 -5.76
CA ILE A 150 -7.44 -9.62 -6.68
C ILE A 150 -6.06 -10.00 -6.12
N ALA A 151 -5.80 -9.67 -4.85
CA ALA A 151 -4.52 -9.99 -4.21
C ALA A 151 -4.28 -11.51 -4.16
N LYS A 152 -5.32 -12.30 -3.87
CA LYS A 152 -5.24 -13.76 -3.82
C LYS A 152 -4.86 -14.35 -5.18
N VAL A 153 -5.51 -13.94 -6.26
CA VAL A 153 -5.20 -14.45 -7.61
C VAL A 153 -3.80 -13.99 -8.04
N ALA A 154 -3.40 -12.75 -7.77
CA ALA A 154 -2.06 -12.27 -8.09
C ALA A 154 -0.98 -13.08 -7.37
N LYS A 155 -1.14 -13.34 -6.06
CA LYS A 155 -0.19 -14.15 -5.29
C LYS A 155 -0.06 -15.58 -5.83
N LYS A 156 -1.18 -16.24 -6.16
CA LYS A 156 -1.17 -17.56 -6.80
C LYS A 156 -0.37 -17.56 -8.10
N LEU A 157 -0.58 -16.58 -8.95
CA LEU A 157 0.15 -16.43 -10.22
C LEU A 157 1.65 -16.21 -9.99
N MET A 158 2.01 -15.35 -9.04
CA MET A 158 3.41 -15.09 -8.68
C MET A 158 4.10 -16.36 -8.19
N PHE A 159 3.47 -17.10 -7.28
CA PHE A 159 4.01 -18.35 -6.75
C PHE A 159 4.15 -19.42 -7.82
N ALA A 160 3.14 -19.58 -8.68
CA ALA A 160 3.22 -20.47 -9.83
C ALA A 160 4.41 -20.13 -10.74
N ILE A 161 4.58 -18.86 -11.12
CA ILE A 161 5.69 -18.42 -11.99
C ILE A 161 7.06 -18.67 -11.32
N LEU A 162 7.17 -18.39 -10.02
CA LEU A 162 8.42 -18.53 -9.27
C LEU A 162 8.74 -19.97 -8.87
N ASP A 163 7.83 -20.92 -9.11
CA ASP A 163 7.93 -22.30 -8.61
C ASP A 163 8.03 -22.37 -7.08
N ILE A 164 7.31 -21.46 -6.41
CA ILE A 164 7.20 -21.43 -4.95
C ILE A 164 5.96 -22.23 -4.59
N LYS A 165 6.14 -23.27 -3.77
CA LYS A 165 5.02 -23.96 -3.15
C LYS A 165 4.43 -23.01 -2.12
N GLU A 166 3.12 -22.74 -2.19
CA GLU A 166 2.43 -22.19 -1.03
C GLU A 166 2.69 -23.15 0.13
N ASP A 167 3.26 -22.66 1.23
CA ASP A 167 3.23 -23.37 2.50
C ASP A 167 1.75 -23.49 2.86
N SER A 168 1.11 -24.56 2.41
CA SER A 168 -0.16 -25.01 2.95
C SER A 168 0.06 -25.16 4.44
N GLU A 169 -0.59 -24.29 5.21
CA GLU A 169 -0.76 -24.28 6.67
C GLU A 169 0.13 -25.28 7.43
N ALA A 170 1.01 -24.76 8.30
CA ALA A 170 1.78 -25.53 9.27
C ALA A 170 1.08 -26.83 9.63
N SER A 171 1.59 -27.93 9.09
CA SER A 171 1.03 -29.25 9.27
C SER A 171 0.77 -29.47 10.76
N GLU A 172 -0.44 -29.91 11.13
CA GLU A 172 -0.82 -30.22 12.52
C GLU A 172 0.14 -31.20 13.23
N SER A 173 1.09 -31.80 12.51
CA SER A 173 2.21 -32.57 13.06
C SER A 173 3.14 -31.77 13.99
N ASP A 174 3.20 -30.44 13.88
CA ASP A 174 4.05 -29.62 14.78
C ASP A 174 3.42 -29.33 16.15
N LYS A 175 2.18 -29.76 16.40
CA LYS A 175 1.53 -29.66 17.72
C LYS A 175 1.80 -30.84 18.67
N LYS A 176 2.58 -31.86 18.26
CA LYS A 176 2.83 -33.06 19.08
C LYS A 176 4.16 -33.11 19.84
N SER A 177 4.93 -32.03 19.84
CA SER A 177 6.25 -31.98 20.47
C SER A 177 6.30 -31.11 21.73
N ASN A 178 5.24 -31.06 22.54
CA ASN A 178 5.27 -30.49 23.88
C ASN A 178 4.60 -31.44 24.88
N SER A 179 5.20 -32.62 25.04
CA SER A 179 4.97 -33.49 26.18
C SER A 179 6.21 -34.35 26.33
N LEU A 180 7.08 -33.96 27.26
CA LEU A 180 7.93 -34.82 28.08
C LEU A 180 8.75 -33.91 28.99
N GLY A 181 8.21 -33.68 30.18
CA GLY A 181 8.85 -32.91 31.23
C GLY A 181 8.23 -33.24 32.58
N ASP A 182 7.97 -34.53 32.85
CA ASP A 182 7.84 -35.02 34.22
C ASP A 182 9.24 -35.30 34.74
N LYS A 183 9.70 -34.45 35.65
CA LYS A 183 10.66 -34.79 36.71
C LYS A 183 10.39 -33.96 37.95
#